data_AF-A0AAX6F750-F1
#
_entry.id   AF-A0AAX6F750-F1
#
_cell.length_a   1.000
_cell.length_b   1.000
_cell.length_c   1.000
_cell.angle_alpha   90.00
_cell.angle_beta   90.00
_cell.angle_gamma   90.00
#
_symmetry.space_group_name_H-M   'P 1'
#
loop_
_entity.id
_entity.type
_entity.pdbx_description
1 polymer ?
#
loop_
_entity_poly.entity_id
_entity_poly.type
_entity_poly.pdbx_seq_one_letter_code
_entity_poly.pdbx_strand_id
1 'polypeptide(L)'
;MAKHCTTGIELRISSERLILLDTQGSAKNLSRSCTSRMDSTSCFFPQNVVPTIQTSTFILNAAYDVWQIQQSLAPGSADPHGYWKECRFDYRSCSSDQIQFLQGVKE
;
A
#
# COMPACT_ATOMS: atom_id res chain seq x y z
N MET A 1 -0.11 -22.33 -1.04
CA MET A 1 -1.05 -21.85 -2.08
C MET A 1 -0.99 -20.32 -2.30
N ALA A 2 0.18 -19.69 -2.21
CA ALA A 2 0.38 -18.23 -2.40
C ALA A 2 0.32 -17.74 -3.87
N LYS A 3 0.18 -18.65 -4.84
CA LYS A 3 0.26 -18.34 -6.28
C LYS A 3 -0.92 -17.53 -6.83
N HIS A 4 -2.07 -17.53 -6.15
CA HIS A 4 -3.29 -16.92 -6.70
C HIS A 4 -3.38 -15.39 -6.51
N CYS A 5 -2.59 -14.82 -5.61
CA CYS A 5 -2.47 -13.36 -5.48
C CYS A 5 -1.27 -12.80 -6.28
N THR A 6 -0.23 -13.60 -6.51
CA THR A 6 1.01 -13.16 -7.18
C THR A 6 0.84 -12.70 -8.64
N THR A 7 -0.14 -13.21 -9.38
CA THR A 7 -0.25 -12.90 -10.82
C THR A 7 -0.93 -11.55 -11.11
N GLY A 8 -1.52 -10.89 -10.10
CA GLY A 8 -2.25 -9.63 -10.27
C GLY A 8 -1.86 -8.48 -9.33
N ILE A 9 -1.05 -8.75 -8.30
CA ILE A 9 -0.65 -7.75 -7.29
C ILE A 9 0.36 -6.74 -7.85
N GLU A 10 1.33 -7.17 -8.66
CA GLU A 10 2.38 -6.28 -9.17
C GLU A 10 1.85 -5.17 -10.08
N LEU A 11 0.80 -5.45 -10.87
CA LEU A 11 0.24 -4.48 -11.82
C LEU A 11 -0.75 -3.49 -11.20
N ARG A 12 -1.37 -3.80 -10.05
CA ARG A 12 -2.46 -2.99 -9.48
C ARG A 12 -2.06 -2.03 -8.37
N ILE A 13 -0.97 -2.32 -7.64
CA ILE A 13 -0.48 -1.40 -6.58
C ILE A 13 -0.16 -0.01 -7.16
N SER A 14 0.20 0.06 -8.45
CA SER A 14 0.44 1.32 -9.15
C SER A 14 -0.84 2.07 -9.55
N SER A 15 -1.93 1.39 -9.89
CA SER A 15 -3.10 2.03 -10.52
C SER A 15 -4.02 2.75 -9.53
N GLU A 16 -4.18 2.21 -8.32
CA GLU A 16 -5.11 2.78 -7.32
C GLU A 16 -4.53 4.02 -6.60
N ARG A 17 -3.19 4.13 -6.50
CA ARG A 17 -2.55 5.33 -5.91
C ARG A 17 -2.65 6.56 -6.81
N LEU A 18 -2.68 6.38 -8.14
CA LEU A 18 -2.92 7.48 -9.08
C LEU A 18 -4.30 8.13 -8.88
N ILE A 19 -5.31 7.37 -8.45
CA ILE A 19 -6.66 7.90 -8.23
C ILE A 19 -6.66 9.01 -7.17
N LEU A 20 -5.94 8.86 -6.05
CA LEU A 20 -5.89 9.87 -4.99
C LEU A 20 -5.17 11.16 -5.42
N LEU A 21 -4.21 11.03 -6.33
CA LEU A 21 -3.47 12.16 -6.87
C LEU A 21 -4.32 12.94 -7.88
N ASP A 22 -4.96 12.22 -8.81
CA ASP A 22 -5.66 12.81 -9.95
C ASP A 22 -7.11 13.21 -9.61
N THR A 23 -7.87 12.36 -8.92
CA THR A 23 -9.31 12.60 -8.67
C THR A 23 -9.58 13.43 -7.43
N GLN A 24 -8.73 13.32 -6.40
CA GLN A 24 -8.89 14.09 -5.15
C GLN A 24 -7.98 15.33 -5.12
N GLY A 25 -7.14 15.51 -6.14
CA GLY A 25 -6.24 16.66 -6.27
C GLY A 25 -5.21 16.75 -5.15
N SER A 26 -4.84 15.62 -4.54
CA SER A 26 -3.90 15.57 -3.42
C SER A 26 -2.51 16.06 -3.79
N ALA A 27 -2.15 16.00 -5.08
CA ALA A 27 -0.89 16.48 -5.62
C ALA A 27 -0.55 17.93 -5.19
N LYS A 28 -1.56 18.79 -5.04
CA LYS A 28 -1.38 20.21 -4.65
C LYS A 28 -0.91 20.38 -3.19
N ASN A 29 -1.10 19.37 -2.35
CA ASN A 29 -0.74 19.40 -0.93
C ASN A 29 0.59 18.70 -0.65
N LEU A 30 1.26 18.17 -1.67
CA LEU A 30 2.55 17.50 -1.52
C LEU A 30 3.66 18.49 -1.21
N SER A 31 4.69 18.01 -0.51
CA SER A 31 5.84 18.82 -0.14
C SER A 31 6.60 19.32 -1.38
N ARG A 32 6.79 20.64 -1.47
CA ARG A 32 7.57 21.27 -2.55
C ARG A 32 9.04 20.83 -2.54
N SER A 33 9.60 20.51 -1.37
CA SER A 33 10.97 20.01 -1.28
C SER A 33 11.15 18.64 -1.93
N CYS A 34 10.07 17.84 -2.01
CA CYS A 34 10.05 16.59 -2.75
C CYS A 34 9.72 16.83 -4.23
N THR A 35 8.63 17.54 -4.53
CA THR A 35 8.14 17.69 -5.92
C THR A 35 9.03 18.56 -6.81
N SER A 36 9.99 19.30 -6.24
CA SER A 36 11.05 19.96 -7.00
C SER A 36 12.12 19.00 -7.53
N ARG A 37 12.16 17.75 -7.05
CA ARG A 37 13.18 16.75 -7.40
C ARG A 37 12.63 15.56 -8.19
N MET A 38 11.33 15.28 -8.08
CA MET A 38 10.66 14.14 -8.73
C MET A 38 9.19 14.43 -8.96
N ASP A 39 8.51 13.54 -9.68
CA ASP A 39 7.10 13.68 -9.99
C ASP A 39 6.21 13.55 -8.73
N SER A 40 5.00 14.12 -8.82
CA SER A 40 4.03 14.11 -7.72
C SER A 40 3.66 12.72 -7.23
N THR A 41 3.63 11.72 -8.12
CA THR A 41 3.29 10.34 -7.76
C THR A 41 4.37 9.74 -6.89
N SER A 42 5.64 9.93 -7.26
CA SER A 42 6.78 9.52 -6.43
C SER A 42 6.74 10.16 -5.05
N CYS A 43 6.40 11.45 -4.94
CA CYS A 43 6.30 12.16 -3.67
C CYS A 43 5.11 11.77 -2.78
N PHE A 44 4.15 11.00 -3.31
CA PHE A 44 3.06 10.44 -2.52
C PHE A 44 3.52 9.28 -1.62
N PHE A 45 4.67 8.68 -1.95
CA PHE A 45 5.19 7.55 -1.20
C PHE A 45 6.11 8.00 -0.06
N PRO A 46 5.92 7.49 1.18
CA PRO A 46 6.71 7.89 2.35
C PRO A 46 8.22 7.83 2.16
N GLN A 47 8.76 6.83 1.46
CA GLN A 47 10.20 6.68 1.26
C GLN A 47 10.85 7.88 0.55
N ASN A 48 10.08 8.63 -0.24
CA ASN A 48 10.58 9.78 -0.99
C ASN A 48 10.38 11.10 -0.25
N VAL A 49 9.31 11.25 0.53
CA VAL A 49 8.99 12.50 1.23
C VAL A 49 9.62 12.58 2.62
N VAL A 50 9.76 11.45 3.34
CA VAL A 50 10.30 11.42 4.71
C VAL A 50 11.69 12.04 4.82
N PRO A 51 12.65 11.80 3.91
CA PRO A 51 13.97 12.45 3.95
C PRO A 51 13.91 13.99 3.81
N THR A 52 12.79 14.54 3.37
CA THR A 52 12.61 15.99 3.17
C THR A 52 11.98 16.71 4.38
N ILE A 53 11.50 15.97 5.38
CA ILE A 53 10.86 16.52 6.58
C ILE A 53 11.94 17.05 7.54
N GLN A 54 11.88 18.35 7.85
CA GLN A 54 12.84 19.00 8.75
C GLN A 54 12.50 18.80 10.23
N THR A 55 11.21 18.71 10.56
CA THR A 55 10.75 18.49 11.93
C THR A 55 11.02 17.04 12.33
N SER A 56 11.60 16.84 13.52
CA SER A 56 11.78 15.50 14.09
C SER A 56 10.44 14.75 14.11
N THR A 57 10.36 13.67 13.34
CA THR A 57 9.12 12.93 13.09
C THR A 57 9.30 11.47 13.49
N PHE A 58 8.36 10.94 14.26
CA PHE A 58 8.26 9.51 14.55
C PHE A 58 7.15 8.90 13.70
N ILE A 59 7.45 7.83 12.97
CA ILE A 59 6.49 7.15 12.10
C ILE A 59 6.08 5.85 12.77
N LEU A 60 4.79 5.75 13.09
CA LEU A 60 4.18 4.55 13.65
C LEU A 60 3.31 3.90 12.58
N ASN A 61 3.66 2.68 12.17
CA ASN A 61 2.85 1.86 11.28
C ASN A 61 2.52 0.53 11.95
N ALA A 62 1.33 0.01 11.70
CA ALA A 62 1.01 -1.36 12.05
C ALA A 62 1.86 -2.32 11.21
N ALA A 63 2.24 -3.47 11.80
CA ALA A 63 2.93 -4.51 11.04
C ALA A 63 2.07 -5.06 9.88
N TYR A 64 0.75 -5.04 10.06
CA TYR A 64 -0.26 -5.44 9.09
C TYR A 64 -1.36 -4.39 9.09
N ASP A 65 -1.23 -3.38 8.21
CA ASP A 65 -2.24 -2.36 8.05
C ASP A 65 -3.42 -2.90 7.23
N VAL A 66 -4.58 -3.03 7.88
CA VAL A 66 -5.79 -3.61 7.28
C VAL A 66 -6.24 -2.83 6.05
N TRP A 67 -6.07 -1.51 6.04
CA TRP A 67 -6.41 -0.70 4.88
C TRP A 67 -5.52 -1.02 3.69
N GLN A 68 -4.20 -1.11 3.89
CA GLN A 68 -3.27 -1.51 2.83
C GLN A 68 -3.59 -2.92 2.30
N ILE A 69 -3.95 -3.87 3.18
CA ILE A 69 -4.32 -5.21 2.76
C ILE A 69 -5.59 -5.17 1.91
N GLN A 70 -6.61 -4.40 2.30
CA GLN A 70 -7.88 -4.33 1.57
C GLN A 70 -7.77 -3.64 0.21
N GLN A 71 -7.04 -2.53 0.15
CA GLN A 71 -6.97 -1.76 -1.09
C GLN A 71 -5.91 -2.36 -2.02
N SER A 72 -4.69 -2.56 -1.52
CA SER A 72 -3.55 -2.88 -2.39
C SER A 72 -3.26 -4.37 -2.54
N LEU A 73 -3.47 -5.20 -1.51
CA LEU A 73 -3.03 -6.61 -1.54
C LEU A 73 -4.15 -7.59 -1.91
N ALA A 74 -5.34 -7.40 -1.35
CA ALA A 74 -6.49 -8.30 -1.53
C ALA A 74 -7.82 -7.54 -1.75
N PRO A 75 -7.87 -6.59 -2.71
CA PRO A 75 -9.15 -6.01 -3.12
C PRO A 75 -10.06 -7.10 -3.67
N GLY A 76 -11.38 -6.91 -3.58
CA GLY A 76 -12.35 -7.92 -4.04
C GLY A 76 -12.18 -8.33 -5.51
N SER A 77 -11.58 -7.45 -6.32
CA SER A 77 -11.26 -7.72 -7.72
C SER A 77 -9.97 -8.51 -7.94
N ALA A 78 -9.07 -8.60 -6.95
CA ALA A 78 -7.88 -9.46 -6.95
C ALA A 78 -8.09 -10.78 -6.18
N ASP A 79 -9.18 -10.89 -5.40
CA ASP A 79 -9.60 -12.12 -4.72
C ASP A 79 -11.04 -12.54 -5.09
N PRO A 80 -11.31 -12.93 -6.36
CA PRO A 80 -12.66 -13.30 -6.80
C PRO A 80 -13.22 -14.54 -6.09
N HIS A 81 -12.34 -15.39 -5.57
CA HIS A 81 -12.69 -16.64 -4.91
C HIS A 81 -12.80 -16.51 -3.38
N GLY A 82 -12.48 -15.33 -2.81
CA GLY A 82 -12.65 -15.05 -1.39
C GLY A 82 -11.64 -15.71 -0.46
N TYR A 83 -10.45 -16.10 -0.95
CA TYR A 83 -9.41 -16.72 -0.14
C TYR A 83 -8.88 -15.78 0.95
N TRP A 84 -8.86 -14.48 0.68
CA TRP A 84 -8.41 -13.43 1.59
C TRP A 84 -9.57 -12.73 2.30
N LYS A 85 -10.81 -13.17 2.08
CA LYS A 85 -12.02 -12.48 2.57
C LYS A 85 -11.96 -12.16 4.06
N GLU A 86 -11.60 -13.13 4.90
CA GLU A 86 -11.51 -12.91 6.36
C GLU A 86 -10.18 -12.22 6.75
N CYS A 87 -9.06 -12.69 6.19
CA CYS A 87 -7.71 -12.17 6.46
C CYS A 87 -7.55 -10.68 6.15
N ARG A 88 -8.23 -10.15 5.12
CA ARG A 88 -8.16 -8.74 4.76
C ARG A 88 -8.93 -7.81 5.71
N PHE A 89 -9.79 -8.33 6.58
CA PHE A 89 -10.48 -7.51 7.59
C PHE A 89 -9.86 -7.66 8.98
N ASP A 90 -9.29 -8.83 9.27
CA ASP A 90 -8.55 -9.08 10.50
C ASP A 90 -7.34 -9.99 10.20
N TYR A 91 -6.13 -9.46 10.41
CA TYR A 91 -4.89 -10.23 10.16
C TYR A 91 -4.79 -11.48 11.05
N ARG A 92 -5.51 -11.52 12.17
CA ARG A 92 -5.57 -12.70 13.05
C ARG A 92 -6.31 -13.87 12.42
N SER A 93 -7.15 -13.59 11.42
CA SER A 93 -7.89 -14.59 10.66
C SER A 93 -7.10 -15.14 9.47
N CYS A 94 -5.87 -14.67 9.25
CA CYS A 94 -5.02 -15.16 8.17
C CYS A 94 -4.48 -16.57 8.46
N SER A 95 -4.43 -17.40 7.43
CA SER A 95 -3.71 -18.68 7.49
C SER A 95 -2.19 -18.47 7.56
N SER A 96 -1.43 -19.50 7.94
CA SER A 96 0.03 -19.44 7.97
C SER A 96 0.64 -19.03 6.62
N ASP A 97 0.09 -19.53 5.51
CA ASP A 97 0.49 -19.15 4.15
C ASP A 97 0.26 -17.65 3.88
N GLN A 98 -0.87 -17.11 4.33
CA GLN A 98 -1.20 -15.68 4.16
C GLN A 98 -0.30 -14.79 5.01
N ILE A 99 -0.01 -15.20 6.25
CA ILE A 99 0.95 -14.49 7.11
C ILE A 99 2.34 -14.50 6.49
N GLN A 100 2.80 -15.64 5.96
CA GLN A 100 4.10 -15.73 5.30
C GLN A 100 4.18 -14.80 4.08
N PHE A 101 3.10 -14.70 3.30
CA PHE A 101 3.01 -13.72 2.22
C PHE A 101 3.11 -12.28 2.75
N LEU A 102 2.34 -11.93 3.79
CA LEU A 102 2.36 -10.58 4.37
C LEU A 102 3.73 -10.21 4.95
N GLN A 103 4.46 -11.17 5.51
CA GLN A 103 5.83 -10.97 5.99
C GLN A 103 6.77 -10.61 4.84
N GLY A 104 6.67 -11.29 3.69
CA GLY A 104 7.49 -10.98 2.52
C GLY A 104 7.21 -9.62 1.86
N VAL A 105 6.08 -8.97 2.18
CA VAL A 105 5.74 -7.61 1.70
C VAL A 105 6.22 -6.53 2.69
N LYS A 106 6.53 -6.91 3.93
CA LYS A 106 7.00 -6.00 4.97
C LYS A 106 8.51 -5.71 4.85
N GLU A 107 9.27 -6.67 4.33
CA GLU A 107 10.71 -6.58 4.06
C GLU A 107 11.00 -5.86 2.74
#